data_AF-A0A1A6H934-F1
#
_entry.id   AF-A0A1A6H934-F1
#
_cell.length_a   1.000
_cell.length_b   1.000
_cell.length_c   1.000
_cell.angle_alpha   90.00
_cell.angle_beta   90.00
_cell.angle_gamma   90.00
#
_symmetry.space_group_name_H-M   'P 1'
#
loop_
_entity.id
_entity.type
_entity.pdbx_description
1 polymer ?
#
loop_
_entity_poly.entity_id
_entity_poly.type
_entity_poly.pdbx_seq_one_letter_code
_entity_poly.pdbx_strand_id
1 'polypeptide(L)'
;FLELDLHHTIVPAKSSEKCNLDMIPDLKAMDPLKAKTASLFEQKSMKGWWPCYADKDGSRVMAGKVEMTLEVLNEREADERPAGKGRSEPNMNPKLDPPNRPETSFLWFTNPCKTMRFIVWRRFKWVIIGLLLLLILLLFVAVLLYSLPV
;
A
#
# COMPACT_ATOMS: atom_id res chain seq x y z
N PHE A 1 13.68 8.65 16.01
CA PHE A 1 13.15 10.02 15.89
C PHE A 1 13.41 10.48 14.47
N LEU A 2 12.45 11.16 13.84
CA LEU A 2 12.65 11.76 12.52
C LEU A 2 13.19 13.18 12.75
N GLU A 3 14.36 13.47 12.19
CA GLU A 3 14.98 14.80 12.25
C GLU A 3 14.89 15.44 10.86
N LEU A 4 14.39 16.68 10.82
CA LEU A 4 14.19 17.43 9.60
C LEU A 4 14.86 18.80 9.76
N ASP A 5 15.90 19.06 8.98
CA ASP A 5 16.50 20.40 8.90
C ASP A 5 15.62 21.31 8.04
N LEU A 6 15.01 22.33 8.67
CA LEU A 6 14.12 23.28 8.03
C LEU A 6 14.84 24.31 7.15
N HIS A 7 16.15 24.51 7.34
CA HIS A 7 16.95 25.42 6.51
C HIS A 7 17.40 24.78 5.20
N HIS A 8 17.68 23.48 5.22
CA HIS A 8 18.13 22.71 4.07
C HIS A 8 17.18 21.57 3.73
N THR A 9 15.89 21.89 3.59
CA THR A 9 14.89 20.89 3.20
C THR A 9 15.05 20.51 1.73
N ILE A 10 14.95 19.21 1.44
CA ILE A 10 14.98 18.70 0.06
C ILE A 10 13.69 19.15 -0.64
N VAL A 11 13.82 19.80 -1.81
CA VAL A 11 12.67 20.23 -2.59
C VAL A 11 11.89 19.02 -3.12
N PRO A 12 10.57 18.94 -2.88
CA PRO A 12 9.77 17.80 -3.32
C PRO A 12 9.57 17.74 -4.83
N ALA A 13 9.32 16.54 -5.35
CA ALA A 13 8.90 16.35 -6.72
C ALA A 13 7.41 16.66 -6.86
N LYS A 14 7.02 17.31 -7.97
CA LYS A 14 5.61 17.64 -8.24
C LYS A 14 4.74 16.42 -8.60
N SER A 15 5.36 15.31 -9.01
CA SER A 15 4.66 14.08 -9.39
C SER A 15 5.42 12.85 -8.92
N SER A 16 4.71 11.72 -8.80
CA SER A 16 5.27 10.47 -8.29
C SER A 16 6.38 9.92 -9.20
N GLU A 17 6.27 10.14 -10.51
CA GLU A 17 7.18 9.62 -11.54
C GLU A 17 8.53 10.34 -11.51
N LYS A 18 8.52 11.62 -11.11
CA LYS A 18 9.72 12.46 -10.98
C LYS A 18 10.42 12.32 -9.63
N CYS A 19 9.83 11.57 -8.70
CA CYS A 19 10.37 11.34 -7.37
C CYS A 19 11.39 10.19 -7.39
N ASN A 20 12.67 10.51 -7.25
CA ASN A 20 13.79 9.57 -7.37
C ASN A 20 14.84 9.79 -6.27
N LEU A 21 15.65 8.76 -5.97
CA LEU A 21 16.68 8.83 -4.93
C LEU A 21 17.72 9.92 -5.15
N ASP A 22 17.97 10.29 -6.41
CA ASP A 22 18.91 11.35 -6.80
C ASP A 22 18.56 12.73 -6.20
N MET A 23 17.33 12.91 -5.72
CA MET A 23 16.90 14.12 -5.04
C MET A 23 17.50 14.26 -3.63
N ILE A 24 17.91 13.14 -3.02
CA ILE A 24 18.46 13.12 -1.67
C ILE A 24 19.97 13.32 -1.76
N PRO A 25 20.53 14.39 -1.17
CA PRO A 25 21.98 14.53 -1.10
C PRO A 25 22.60 13.33 -0.40
N ASP A 26 23.61 12.74 -1.03
CA ASP A 26 24.45 11.75 -0.36
C ASP A 26 25.32 12.47 0.66
N LEU A 27 25.18 12.09 1.95
CA LEU A 27 26.05 12.56 3.04
C LEU A 27 27.54 12.33 2.75
N LYS A 28 27.88 11.45 1.79
CA LYS A 28 29.25 11.09 1.38
C LYS A 28 29.74 11.80 0.12
N ALA A 29 28.84 12.32 -0.72
CA ALA A 29 29.19 12.96 -1.98
C ALA A 29 28.54 14.34 -1.99
N MET A 30 29.24 15.28 -1.35
CA MET A 30 28.90 16.69 -1.35
C MET A 30 29.17 17.26 -2.75
N ASP A 31 28.26 16.99 -3.69
CA ASP A 31 28.14 17.77 -4.93
C ASP A 31 27.00 18.79 -4.72
N PRO A 32 27.30 19.98 -4.19
CA PRO A 32 26.31 21.00 -3.80
C PRO A 32 25.49 21.53 -4.99
N LEU A 33 25.82 21.17 -6.22
CA LEU A 33 25.07 21.54 -7.42
C LEU A 33 23.86 20.64 -7.71
N LYS A 34 23.79 19.42 -7.15
CA LYS A 34 22.73 18.46 -7.50
C LYS A 34 21.53 18.45 -6.54
N ALA A 35 21.76 18.73 -5.26
CA ALA A 35 20.67 18.78 -4.29
C ALA A 35 20.10 20.20 -4.22
N LYS A 36 18.96 20.42 -4.89
CA LYS A 36 18.18 21.65 -4.70
C LYS A 36 17.53 21.59 -3.32
N THR A 37 18.18 22.22 -2.34
CA THR A 37 17.63 22.45 -1.01
C THR A 37 16.93 23.80 -0.96
N ALA A 38 15.86 23.90 -0.18
CA ALA A 38 15.16 25.15 0.09
C ALA A 38 14.97 25.33 1.60
N SER A 39 14.88 26.58 2.03
CA SER A 39 14.54 26.93 3.41
C SER A 39 13.04 27.03 3.54
N LEU A 40 12.44 26.24 4.44
CA LEU A 40 11.01 26.28 4.71
C LEU A 40 10.59 27.58 5.42
N PHE A 41 11.55 28.32 5.98
CA PHE A 41 11.31 29.64 6.56
C PHE A 41 11.13 30.73 5.50
N GLU A 42 11.84 30.62 4.37
CA GLU A 42 11.66 31.51 3.22
C GLU A 42 10.43 31.11 2.42
N GLN A 43 10.26 29.80 2.22
CA GLN A 43 9.12 29.22 1.55
C GLN A 43 8.22 28.51 2.58
N LYS A 44 7.30 29.26 3.20
CA LYS A 44 6.42 28.79 4.30
C LYS A 44 5.63 27.51 4.05
N SER A 45 5.46 27.08 2.79
CA SER A 45 4.76 25.85 2.44
C SER A 45 5.41 25.14 1.26
N MET A 46 5.57 23.82 1.39
CA MET A 46 5.95 22.94 0.29
C MET A 46 5.07 21.69 0.29
N LYS A 47 4.63 21.30 -0.91
CA LYS A 47 3.84 20.10 -1.15
C LYS A 47 4.45 19.30 -2.29
N GLY A 48 4.52 17.99 -2.11
CA GLY A 48 4.82 17.07 -3.19
C GLY A 48 5.32 15.72 -2.67
N TRP A 49 6.16 15.09 -3.49
CA TRP A 49 6.62 13.73 -3.29
C TRP A 49 8.07 13.69 -2.83
N TRP A 50 8.32 12.94 -1.76
CA TRP A 50 9.64 12.60 -1.26
C TRP A 50 9.92 11.11 -1.41
N PRO A 51 11.13 10.74 -1.82
CA PRO A 51 11.53 9.35 -1.89
C PRO A 51 11.92 8.85 -0.50
N CYS A 52 11.46 7.66 -0.15
CA CYS A 52 11.91 6.95 1.05
C CYS A 52 12.91 5.88 0.64
N TYR A 53 14.01 5.80 1.36
CA TYR A 53 15.05 4.81 1.13
C TYR A 53 15.31 3.97 2.36
N ALA A 54 15.71 2.73 2.13
CA ALA A 54 16.28 1.86 3.14
C ALA A 54 17.75 1.62 2.80
N ASP A 55 18.62 1.61 3.81
CA ASP A 55 19.99 1.17 3.62
C ASP A 55 20.01 -0.36 3.62
N LYS A 56 20.45 -0.95 2.51
CA LYS A 56 20.64 -2.39 2.36
C LYS A 56 22.04 -2.65 1.83
N ASP A 57 22.84 -3.34 2.63
CA ASP A 57 24.21 -3.73 2.29
C ASP A 57 25.12 -2.54 1.91
N GLY A 58 24.89 -1.37 2.52
CA GLY A 58 25.65 -0.14 2.24
C GLY A 58 25.20 0.60 0.98
N SER A 59 24.11 0.15 0.35
CA SER A 59 23.47 0.80 -0.79
C SER A 59 22.08 1.32 -0.42
N ARG A 60 21.77 2.55 -0.85
CA ARG A 60 20.44 3.13 -0.67
C ARG A 60 19.48 2.52 -1.70
N VAL A 61 18.48 1.77 -1.23
CA VAL A 61 17.44 1.19 -2.07
C VAL A 61 16.13 1.93 -1.85
N MET A 62 15.40 2.23 -2.94
CA MET A 62 14.12 2.92 -2.86
C MET A 62 13.09 2.00 -2.19
N ALA A 63 12.63 2.38 -1.01
CA ALA A 63 11.65 1.64 -0.21
C ALA A 63 10.22 2.11 -0.49
N GLY A 64 10.05 3.35 -0.96
CA GLY A 64 8.74 3.89 -1.28
C GLY A 64 8.80 5.37 -1.64
N LYS A 65 7.61 5.96 -1.83
CA LYS A 65 7.42 7.38 -2.08
C LYS A 65 6.31 7.88 -1.17
N VAL A 66 6.50 9.03 -0.56
CA VAL A 66 5.52 9.64 0.33
C VAL A 66 5.13 10.99 -0.24
N GLU A 67 3.82 11.19 -0.42
CA GLU A 67 3.27 12.52 -0.65
C GLU A 67 3.03 13.18 0.71
N MET A 68 3.59 14.36 0.92
CA MET A 68 3.36 15.13 2.14
C MET A 68 3.26 16.63 1.82
N THR A 69 2.74 17.37 2.79
CA THR A 69 2.72 18.84 2.79
C THR A 69 3.38 19.29 4.08
N LEU A 70 4.37 20.16 3.96
CA LEU A 70 5.08 20.76 5.09
C LEU A 70 4.78 22.26 5.08
N GLU A 71 4.24 22.77 6.18
CA GLU A 71 3.82 24.17 6.34
C GLU A 71 4.32 24.69 7.69
N VAL A 72 4.93 25.87 7.69
CA VAL A 72 5.35 26.57 8.91
C VAL A 72 4.23 27.54 9.29
N LEU A 73 3.55 27.23 10.40
CA LEU A 73 2.42 28.00 10.92
C LEU A 73 2.87 28.87 12.09
N ASN A 74 2.20 30.01 12.24
CA ASN A 74 2.27 30.79 13.48
C ASN A 74 1.40 30.15 14.57
N GLU A 75 1.63 30.52 15.84
CA GLU A 75 0.86 30.02 16.98
C GLU A 75 -0.66 30.18 16.81
N ARG A 76 -1.11 31.38 16.41
CA ARG A 76 -2.54 31.65 16.18
C ARG A 76 -3.15 30.77 15.10
N GLU A 77 -2.41 30.53 14.02
CA GLU A 77 -2.87 29.67 12.93
C GLU A 77 -2.93 28.22 13.43
N ALA A 78 -1.92 27.75 14.16
CA ALA A 78 -1.92 26.40 14.72
C ALA A 78 -3.11 26.16 15.68
N ASP A 79 -3.50 27.16 16.46
CA ASP A 79 -4.66 27.09 17.36
C ASP A 79 -6.00 27.09 16.61
N GLU A 80 -6.12 27.86 15.53
CA GLU A 80 -7.33 27.91 14.69
C GLU A 80 -7.52 26.62 13.88
N ARG A 81 -6.42 25.98 13.46
CA ARG A 81 -6.42 24.74 12.65
C ARG A 81 -5.53 23.67 13.27
N PRO A 82 -5.92 23.11 14.42
CA PRO A 82 -5.12 22.09 15.09
C PRO A 82 -5.00 20.83 14.22
N ALA A 83 -3.79 20.26 14.19
CA ALA A 83 -3.58 18.95 13.58
C ALA A 83 -4.05 17.87 14.57
N GLY A 84 -4.95 16.99 14.13
CA GLY A 84 -5.34 15.84 14.94
C GLY A 84 -4.21 14.79 15.02
N LYS A 85 -4.19 13.97 16.07
CA LYS A 85 -3.27 12.81 16.19
C LYS A 85 -3.62 11.65 15.22
N GLY A 86 -4.44 11.91 14.21
CA GLY A 86 -5.00 10.93 13.28
C GLY A 86 -6.29 11.45 12.64
N ARG A 87 -7.31 10.59 12.55
CA ARG A 87 -8.63 10.93 11.98
C ARG A 87 -9.64 11.45 13.00
N SER A 88 -9.33 11.37 14.30
CA SER A 88 -10.22 11.93 15.33
C SER A 88 -10.22 13.45 15.24
N GLU A 89 -11.32 14.06 15.69
CA GLU A 89 -11.29 15.48 16.05
C GLU A 89 -10.10 15.74 16.99
N PRO A 90 -9.37 16.86 16.83
CA PRO A 90 -9.70 18.06 16.08
C PRO A 90 -8.97 18.15 14.72
N ASN A 91 -8.97 17.10 13.88
CA ASN A 91 -8.30 17.17 12.57
C ASN A 91 -9.10 17.99 11.53
N MET A 92 -8.99 19.32 11.58
CA MET A 92 -9.65 20.22 10.63
C MET A 92 -8.80 20.53 9.39
N ASN A 93 -7.47 20.47 9.49
CA ASN A 93 -6.57 20.72 8.36
C ASN A 93 -5.23 19.97 8.49
N PRO A 94 -4.88 19.03 7.58
CA PRO A 94 -5.70 18.50 6.49
C PRO A 94 -6.62 17.37 6.97
N LYS A 95 -7.89 17.43 6.56
CA LYS A 95 -8.83 16.34 6.80
C LYS A 95 -8.34 15.07 6.09
N LEU A 96 -8.09 14.02 6.86
CA LEU A 96 -7.62 12.74 6.34
C LEU A 96 -8.81 11.86 5.93
N ASP A 97 -8.95 11.61 4.63
CA ASP A 97 -9.96 10.70 4.12
C ASP A 97 -9.77 9.26 4.63
N PRO A 98 -10.85 8.46 4.69
CA PRO A 98 -10.73 7.02 4.88
C PRO A 98 -9.82 6.41 3.79
N PRO A 99 -9.07 5.34 4.11
CA PRO A 99 -8.14 4.77 3.17
C PRO A 99 -8.92 4.09 2.05
N ASN A 100 -8.43 4.16 0.81
CA ASN A 100 -8.99 3.40 -0.30
C ASN A 100 -8.65 1.90 -0.12
N ARG A 101 -9.46 1.21 0.68
CA ARG A 101 -9.29 -0.20 1.03
C ARG A 101 -10.29 -1.03 0.23
N PRO A 102 -9.85 -2.07 -0.51
CA PRO A 102 -10.78 -3.00 -1.11
C PRO A 102 -11.60 -3.70 0.00
N GLU A 103 -12.91 -3.84 -0.22
CA GLU A 103 -13.91 -4.41 0.71
C GLU A 103 -13.54 -5.79 1.27
N THR A 104 -12.55 -6.46 0.67
CA THR A 104 -12.10 -7.82 0.98
C THR A 104 -11.47 -8.01 2.35
N SER A 105 -11.30 -6.94 3.12
CA SER A 105 -10.40 -6.95 4.26
C SER A 105 -11.09 -7.05 5.63
N PHE A 106 -12.42 -6.83 5.73
CA PHE A 106 -13.11 -6.71 7.03
C PHE A 106 -13.91 -7.93 7.48
N LEU A 107 -13.98 -8.98 6.66
CA LEU A 107 -14.71 -10.19 7.01
C LEU A 107 -13.73 -11.35 7.09
N TRP A 108 -13.10 -11.48 8.26
CA TRP A 108 -12.29 -12.63 8.64
C TRP A 108 -12.98 -13.97 8.34
N PHE A 109 -14.32 -14.00 8.37
CA PHE A 109 -15.11 -15.19 8.04
C PHE A 109 -15.35 -15.44 6.54
N THR A 110 -15.42 -14.41 5.68
CA THR A 110 -15.72 -14.62 4.24
C THR A 110 -14.46 -14.82 3.39
N ASN A 111 -13.32 -14.31 3.86
CA ASN A 111 -12.02 -14.47 3.22
C ASN A 111 -11.57 -15.95 3.07
N PRO A 112 -11.67 -16.83 4.11
CA PRO A 112 -11.34 -18.24 3.95
C PRO A 112 -12.28 -18.95 2.98
N CYS A 113 -13.58 -18.62 2.94
CA CYS A 113 -14.53 -19.23 2.00
C CYS A 113 -14.23 -18.86 0.53
N LYS A 114 -13.85 -17.61 0.26
CA LYS A 114 -13.44 -17.15 -1.08
C LYS A 114 -12.11 -17.79 -1.51
N THR A 115 -11.16 -17.88 -0.60
CA THR A 115 -9.85 -18.53 -0.83
C THR A 115 -10.02 -20.04 -1.04
N MET A 116 -10.86 -20.70 -0.26
CA MET A 116 -11.21 -22.12 -0.38
C MET A 116 -11.87 -22.40 -1.72
N ARG A 117 -12.86 -21.59 -2.15
CA ARG A 117 -13.49 -21.74 -3.46
C ARG A 117 -12.46 -21.63 -4.61
N PHE A 118 -11.53 -20.67 -4.53
CA PHE A 118 -10.55 -20.46 -5.60
C PHE A 118 -9.47 -21.56 -5.65
N ILE A 119 -8.98 -22.00 -4.49
CA ILE A 119 -7.95 -23.05 -4.38
C ILE A 119 -8.53 -24.43 -4.69
N VAL A 120 -9.70 -24.75 -4.12
CA VAL A 120 -10.35 -26.06 -4.29
C VAL A 120 -10.82 -26.23 -5.72
N TRP A 121 -11.42 -25.21 -6.35
CA TRP A 121 -11.88 -25.31 -7.74
C TRP A 121 -10.73 -25.46 -8.74
N ARG A 122 -9.56 -24.85 -8.47
CA ARG A 122 -8.41 -24.97 -9.38
C ARG A 122 -7.76 -26.36 -9.34
N ARG A 123 -7.63 -26.97 -8.15
CA ARG A 123 -7.01 -28.30 -8.00
C ARG A 123 -7.99 -29.46 -8.16
N PHE A 124 -9.17 -29.39 -7.56
CA PHE A 124 -10.05 -30.56 -7.42
C PHE A 124 -11.11 -30.70 -8.52
N LYS A 125 -11.18 -29.78 -9.50
CA LYS A 125 -12.16 -29.89 -10.60
C LYS A 125 -12.10 -31.24 -11.31
N TRP A 126 -10.91 -31.75 -11.59
CA TRP A 126 -10.72 -33.04 -12.27
C TRP A 126 -11.05 -34.23 -11.36
N VAL A 127 -10.75 -34.12 -10.06
CA VAL A 127 -11.09 -35.15 -9.07
C VAL A 127 -12.61 -35.27 -8.92
N ILE A 128 -13.31 -34.13 -8.83
CA ILE A 128 -14.79 -34.08 -8.72
C ILE A 128 -15.44 -34.64 -9.98
N ILE A 129 -14.96 -34.26 -11.17
CA ILE A 129 -15.45 -34.80 -12.45
C ILE A 129 -15.22 -36.32 -12.52
N GLY A 130 -14.03 -36.79 -12.14
CA GLY A 130 -13.70 -38.22 -12.13
C GLY A 130 -14.60 -39.03 -11.18
N LEU A 131 -14.84 -38.51 -9.97
CA LEU A 131 -15.75 -39.13 -9.00
C LEU A 131 -17.18 -39.22 -9.55
N LEU A 132 -17.68 -38.16 -10.17
CA LEU A 132 -19.01 -38.11 -10.77
C LEU A 132 -19.17 -39.17 -11.87
N LEU A 133 -18.19 -39.27 -12.77
CA LEU A 133 -18.20 -40.27 -13.85
C LEU A 133 -18.14 -41.70 -13.31
N LEU A 134 -17.30 -41.95 -12.29
CA LEU A 134 -17.20 -43.25 -11.65
C LEU A 134 -18.52 -43.66 -10.98
N LEU A 135 -19.22 -42.72 -10.35
CA LEU A 135 -20.51 -42.96 -9.72
C LEU A 135 -21.59 -43.29 -10.77
N ILE A 136 -21.62 -42.57 -11.89
CA ILE A 136 -22.51 -42.87 -13.02
C ILE A 136 -22.24 -44.27 -13.58
N LEU A 137 -20.97 -44.63 -13.75
CA LEU A 137 -20.59 -45.96 -14.26
C LEU A 137 -21.03 -47.08 -13.30
N LEU A 138 -20.80 -46.92 -12.01
CA LEU A 138 -21.25 -47.87 -10.99
C LEU A 138 -22.76 -48.05 -11.01
N LEU A 139 -23.51 -46.95 -11.12
CA LEU A 139 -24.96 -46.97 -11.18
C LEU A 139 -25.45 -47.68 -12.46
N PHE A 140 -24.80 -47.44 -13.58
CA PHE A 140 -25.08 -48.14 -14.83
C PHE A 140 -24.87 -49.66 -14.71
N VAL A 141 -23.74 -50.10 -14.13
CA VAL A 141 -23.47 -51.52 -13.89
C VAL A 141 -24.49 -52.13 -12.92
N ALA A 142 -24.85 -51.42 -11.85
CA ALA A 142 -25.86 -51.89 -10.90
C ALA A 142 -27.23 -52.09 -11.56
N VAL A 143 -27.66 -51.14 -12.41
CA VAL A 143 -28.91 -51.27 -13.18
C VAL A 143 -28.83 -52.43 -14.18
N LEU A 144 -27.71 -52.59 -14.88
CA LEU A 144 -27.53 -53.72 -15.79
C LEU A 144 -27.65 -55.07 -15.08
N LEU A 145 -26.95 -55.24 -13.95
CA LEU A 145 -27.04 -56.46 -13.15
C LEU A 145 -28.44 -56.69 -12.59
N TYR A 146 -29.15 -55.63 -12.19
CA TYR A 146 -30.55 -55.71 -11.77
C TYR A 146 -31.50 -56.09 -12.91
N SER A 147 -31.20 -55.64 -14.14
CA SER A 147 -32.01 -55.91 -15.33
C SER A 147 -31.75 -57.28 -15.98
N LEU A 148 -30.69 -57.98 -15.58
CA LEU A 148 -30.49 -59.37 -15.97
C LEU A 148 -31.50 -60.23 -15.18
N PRO A 149 -32.44 -60.92 -15.86
CA PRO A 149 -33.30 -61.85 -15.16
C PRO A 149 -32.43 -62.99 -14.61
N VAL A 150 -32.51 -63.19 -13.29
CA VAL A 150 -32.01 -64.41 -12.64
C VAL A 150 -32.79 -65.62 -13.14
#